data_AF-A0A925GLB6-F1
#
_entry.id   AF-A0A925GLB6-F1
#
_cell.length_a   1.000
_cell.length_b   1.000
_cell.length_c   1.000
_cell.angle_alpha   90.00
_cell.angle_beta   90.00
_cell.angle_gamma   90.00
#
_symmetry.space_group_name_H-M   'P 1'
#
loop_
_entity.id
_entity.type
_entity.pdbx_description
1 polymer ?
#
loop_
_entity_poly.entity_id
_entity_poly.type
_entity_poly.pdbx_seq_one_letter_code
_entity_poly.pdbx_strand_id
1 'polypeptide(L)'
;MAVKVESPVRNKPFKDFIVFFLVAFAGASVNFSARIIYGQFLPFNLSIVPAYLTGMIVGFVLTKRYAFNAKASGNTRREMVKFLLISLLALAVTYVTSVSVLPLLNRHLADVSLFFRQTFAHVTGMGLSFLTNFFGHKLFTFKSTGFYERVRQKQ
;
A
#
# COMPACT_ATOMS: atom_id res chain seq x y z
N MET A 1 -40.82 11.59 25.58
CA MET A 1 -39.73 12.21 24.79
C MET A 1 -38.48 11.35 24.95
N ALA A 2 -38.09 10.59 23.92
CA ALA A 2 -36.85 9.82 23.96
C ALA A 2 -35.68 10.73 23.56
N VAL A 3 -34.77 10.98 24.50
CA VAL A 3 -33.53 11.71 24.25
C VAL A 3 -32.66 10.87 23.32
N LYS A 4 -32.53 11.34 22.07
CA LYS A 4 -31.58 10.78 21.09
C LYS A 4 -30.18 11.08 21.60
N VAL A 5 -29.56 10.10 22.26
CA VAL A 5 -28.14 10.16 22.64
C VAL A 5 -27.34 10.14 21.35
N GLU A 6 -27.00 11.33 20.85
CA GLU A 6 -26.03 11.48 19.76
C GLU A 6 -24.69 10.91 20.26
N SER A 7 -24.33 9.74 19.73
CA SER A 7 -23.04 9.12 19.95
C SER A 7 -21.93 10.12 19.60
N PRO A 8 -20.89 10.30 20.45
CA PRO A 8 -19.85 11.27 20.18
C PRO A 8 -19.16 10.90 18.86
N VAL A 9 -19.24 11.82 17.89
CA VAL A 9 -18.52 11.73 16.61
C VAL A 9 -17.05 11.55 16.95
N ARG A 10 -16.51 10.35 16.66
CA ARG A 10 -15.15 9.93 17.01
C ARG A 10 -14.11 10.72 16.20
N ASN A 11 -13.83 11.94 16.64
CA ASN A 11 -12.86 12.83 16.03
C ASN A 11 -11.43 12.41 16.38
N LYS A 12 -10.77 11.52 15.61
CA LYS A 12 -9.28 11.46 15.55
C LYS A 12 -8.77 11.03 14.16
N PRO A 13 -8.93 11.86 13.11
CA PRO A 13 -8.40 11.57 11.77
C PRO A 13 -6.89 11.25 11.76
N PHE A 14 -6.13 11.83 12.68
CA PHE A 14 -4.70 11.55 12.85
C PHE A 14 -4.42 10.13 13.39
N LYS A 15 -5.25 9.62 14.31
CA LYS A 15 -5.07 8.26 14.86
C LYS A 15 -5.37 7.21 13.79
N ASP A 16 -6.41 7.41 12.99
CA ASP A 16 -6.77 6.49 11.92
C ASP A 16 -5.74 6.51 10.80
N PHE A 17 -5.16 7.69 10.50
CA PHE A 17 -4.01 7.82 9.61
C PHE A 17 -2.79 7.05 10.12
N ILE A 18 -2.44 7.18 11.40
CA ILE A 18 -1.31 6.43 12.00
C ILE A 18 -1.55 4.93 11.91
N VAL A 19 -2.75 4.45 12.26
CA VAL A 19 -3.08 3.02 12.20
C VAL A 19 -2.97 2.51 10.76
N PHE A 20 -3.51 3.25 9.79
CA PHE A 20 -3.37 2.92 8.37
C PHE A 20 -1.90 2.87 7.93
N PHE A 21 -1.11 3.86 8.31
CA PHE A 21 0.32 3.92 7.99
C PHE A 21 1.08 2.73 8.59
N LEU A 22 0.85 2.40 9.85
CA LEU A 22 1.49 1.25 10.52
C LEU A 22 1.13 -0.08 9.86
N VAL A 23 -0.13 -0.25 9.47
CA VAL A 23 -0.59 -1.44 8.75
C VAL A 23 0.06 -1.55 7.37
N ALA A 24 0.10 -0.44 6.61
CA ALA A 24 0.75 -0.40 5.30
C ALA A 24 2.26 -0.67 5.43
N PHE A 25 2.91 -0.08 6.42
CA PHE A 25 4.32 -0.29 6.73
C PHE A 25 4.59 -1.76 7.07
N ALA A 26 3.78 -2.38 7.92
CA ALA A 26 3.93 -3.80 8.25
C ALA A 26 3.81 -4.71 7.02
N GLY A 27 2.84 -4.45 6.14
CA GLY A 27 2.72 -5.16 4.86
C GLY A 27 3.94 -4.97 3.96
N ALA A 28 4.46 -3.75 3.88
CA ALA A 28 5.67 -3.44 3.14
C ALA A 28 6.93 -4.13 3.73
N SER A 29 7.08 -4.17 5.06
CA SER A 29 8.18 -4.87 5.72
C SER A 29 8.14 -6.37 5.43
N VAL A 30 6.96 -6.99 5.48
CA VAL A 30 6.80 -8.41 5.12
C VAL A 30 7.14 -8.64 3.65
N ASN A 31 6.68 -7.79 2.75
CA ASN A 31 7.03 -7.86 1.32
C ASN A 31 8.55 -7.78 1.13
N PHE A 32 9.21 -6.78 1.73
CA PHE A 32 10.65 -6.60 1.64
C PHE A 32 11.41 -7.85 2.12
N SER A 33 11.10 -8.33 3.33
CA SER A 33 11.73 -9.52 3.90
C SER A 33 11.45 -10.77 3.04
N ALA A 34 10.22 -10.95 2.57
CA ALA A 34 9.85 -12.05 1.70
C ALA A 34 10.64 -12.02 0.39
N ARG A 35 10.91 -10.85 -0.19
CA ARG A 35 11.71 -10.72 -1.41
C ARG A 35 13.14 -11.18 -1.19
N ILE A 36 13.73 -10.87 -0.04
CA ILE A 36 15.08 -11.35 0.31
C ILE A 36 15.09 -12.88 0.44
N ILE A 37 14.09 -13.45 1.11
CA ILE A 37 13.96 -14.91 1.29
C ILE A 37 13.73 -15.62 -0.05
N TYR A 38 12.73 -15.20 -0.81
CA TYR A 38 12.43 -15.77 -2.13
C TYR A 38 13.59 -15.59 -3.11
N GLY A 39 14.36 -14.51 -2.99
CA GLY A 39 15.55 -14.26 -3.80
C GLY A 39 16.69 -15.28 -3.61
N GLN A 40 16.64 -16.11 -2.55
CA GLN A 40 17.57 -17.23 -2.38
C GLN A 40 17.25 -18.41 -3.31
N PHE A 41 15.99 -18.52 -3.75
CA PHE A 41 15.48 -19.64 -4.56
C PHE A 41 15.06 -19.23 -5.96
N LEU A 42 14.69 -17.96 -6.16
CA LEU A 42 14.13 -17.43 -7.40
C LEU A 42 14.97 -16.28 -7.95
N PRO A 43 15.03 -16.10 -9.28
CA PRO A 43 15.65 -14.93 -9.88
C PRO A 43 14.86 -13.66 -9.50
N PHE A 44 15.54 -12.51 -9.55
CA PHE A 44 15.00 -11.21 -9.11
C PHE A 44 13.56 -10.97 -9.58
N ASN A 45 13.32 -11.08 -10.89
CA ASN A 45 12.02 -10.81 -11.51
C ASN A 45 10.93 -11.71 -10.90
N LEU A 46 11.19 -13.02 -10.79
CA LEU A 46 10.21 -13.98 -10.26
C LEU A 46 10.02 -13.85 -8.74
N SER A 47 11.02 -13.35 -8.00
CA SER A 47 10.94 -13.20 -6.54
C SER A 47 9.99 -12.07 -6.09
N ILE A 48 9.77 -11.05 -6.93
CA ILE A 48 8.97 -9.86 -6.58
C ILE A 48 7.49 -10.21 -6.39
N VAL A 49 6.93 -11.01 -7.29
CA VAL A 49 5.50 -11.38 -7.27
C VAL A 49 5.10 -12.14 -6.00
N PRO A 50 5.72 -13.29 -5.63
CA PRO A 50 5.37 -14.01 -4.42
C PRO A 50 5.67 -13.19 -3.16
N ALA A 51 6.74 -12.39 -3.15
CA ALA A 51 7.04 -11.48 -2.03
C ALA A 51 5.92 -10.48 -1.79
N TYR A 52 5.43 -9.86 -2.86
CA TYR A 52 4.34 -8.91 -2.80
C TYR A 52 3.04 -9.56 -2.37
N LEU A 53 2.71 -10.74 -2.89
CA LEU A 53 1.50 -11.47 -2.49
C LEU A 53 1.52 -11.81 -0.99
N THR A 54 2.66 -12.24 -0.45
CA THR A 54 2.82 -12.48 0.99
C THR A 54 2.59 -11.21 1.82
N GLY A 55 3.22 -10.09 1.43
CA GLY A 55 3.00 -8.80 2.10
C GLY A 55 1.57 -8.29 1.98
N MET A 56 0.93 -8.48 0.83
CA MET A 56 -0.47 -8.13 0.57
C MET A 56 -1.43 -8.90 1.47
N ILE A 57 -1.23 -10.21 1.64
CA ILE A 57 -2.06 -11.05 2.53
C ILE A 57 -1.95 -10.54 3.97
N VAL A 58 -0.73 -10.32 4.47
CA VAL A 58 -0.52 -9.81 5.83
C VAL A 58 -1.12 -8.42 5.99
N GLY A 59 -0.87 -7.52 5.03
CA GLY A 59 -1.43 -6.17 5.01
C GLY A 59 -2.96 -6.17 5.05
N PHE A 60 -3.60 -7.03 4.27
CA PHE A 60 -5.07 -7.19 4.29
C PHE A 60 -5.58 -7.63 5.66
N VAL A 61 -4.97 -8.67 6.24
CA VAL A 61 -5.36 -9.20 7.56
C VAL A 61 -5.24 -8.12 8.63
N LEU A 62 -4.13 -7.37 8.62
CA LEU A 62 -3.89 -6.26 9.54
C LEU A 62 -4.89 -5.10 9.31
N THR A 63 -5.14 -4.73 8.07
CA THR A 63 -6.11 -3.67 7.72
C THR A 63 -7.50 -4.03 8.22
N LYS A 64 -7.91 -5.29 8.04
CA LYS A 64 -9.20 -5.78 8.52
C LYS A 64 -9.31 -5.84 10.05
N ARG A 65 -8.21 -6.14 10.74
CA ARG A 65 -8.20 -6.23 12.21
C ARG A 65 -8.12 -4.86 12.90
N TYR A 66 -7.37 -3.92 12.32
CA TYR A 66 -6.98 -2.70 13.02
C TYR A 66 -7.50 -1.41 12.35
N ALA A 67 -7.50 -1.33 11.02
CA ALA A 67 -7.82 -0.10 10.30
C ALA A 67 -9.32 0.02 9.98
N PHE A 68 -9.94 -1.04 9.51
CA PHE A 68 -11.39 -1.12 9.38
C PHE A 68 -11.94 -1.71 10.67
N ASN A 69 -12.86 -1.00 11.31
CA ASN A 69 -13.63 -1.51 12.43
C ASN A 69 -14.59 -2.60 11.88
N ALA A 70 -14.06 -3.76 11.49
CA ALA A 70 -14.70 -4.77 10.64
C ALA A 70 -15.99 -5.36 11.22
N LYS A 71 -16.28 -5.08 12.50
CA LYS A 71 -17.57 -5.39 13.12
C LYS A 71 -18.75 -4.58 12.55
N ALA A 72 -18.54 -3.45 11.87
CA ALA A 72 -19.62 -2.52 11.50
C ALA A 72 -20.12 -2.59 10.04
N SER A 73 -19.35 -3.12 9.09
CA SER A 73 -19.64 -3.01 7.64
C SER A 73 -20.43 -4.19 7.05
N GLY A 74 -20.33 -5.39 7.65
CA GLY A 74 -21.05 -6.60 7.20
C GLY A 74 -20.67 -7.14 5.82
N ASN A 75 -19.99 -6.38 4.94
CA ASN A 75 -19.74 -6.73 3.55
C ASN A 75 -18.25 -6.94 3.22
N THR A 76 -17.65 -7.94 3.87
CA THR A 76 -16.23 -8.31 3.69
C THR A 76 -15.86 -8.58 2.23
N ARG A 77 -16.76 -9.15 1.42
CA ARG A 77 -16.45 -9.53 0.03
C ARG A 77 -16.20 -8.30 -0.84
N ARG A 78 -16.99 -7.24 -0.70
CA ARG A 78 -16.83 -6.00 -1.48
C ARG A 78 -15.55 -5.25 -1.11
N GLU A 79 -15.19 -5.25 0.17
CA GLU A 79 -13.94 -4.65 0.67
C GLU A 79 -12.72 -5.40 0.15
N MET A 80 -12.77 -6.74 0.18
CA MET A 80 -11.70 -7.59 -0.35
C MET A 80 -11.46 -7.38 -1.84
N VAL A 81 -12.53 -7.29 -2.66
CA VAL A 81 -12.39 -7.04 -4.10
C VAL A 81 -11.73 -5.68 -4.38
N LYS A 82 -12.16 -4.61 -3.69
CA LYS A 82 -11.56 -3.28 -3.85
C LYS A 82 -10.09 -3.28 -3.43
N PHE A 83 -9.78 -3.90 -2.30
CA PHE A 83 -8.40 -4.03 -1.81
C PHE A 83 -7.53 -4.80 -2.79
N LEU A 84 -8.01 -5.91 -3.32
CA LEU A 84 -7.29 -6.74 -4.30
C LEU A 84 -7.02 -5.96 -5.58
N LEU A 85 -8.00 -5.24 -6.13
CA LEU A 85 -7.81 -4.46 -7.36
C LEU A 85 -6.70 -3.41 -7.21
N ILE A 86 -6.71 -2.65 -6.11
CA ILE A 86 -5.68 -1.65 -5.83
C ILE A 86 -4.33 -2.32 -5.57
N SER A 87 -4.33 -3.44 -4.84
CA SER A 87 -3.12 -4.19 -4.54
C SER A 87 -2.46 -4.79 -5.78
N LEU A 88 -3.23 -5.26 -6.75
CA LEU A 88 -2.73 -5.78 -8.01
C LEU A 88 -2.14 -4.68 -8.89
N LEU A 89 -2.75 -3.48 -8.91
CA LEU A 89 -2.16 -2.33 -9.58
C LEU A 89 -0.82 -1.94 -8.93
N ALA A 90 -0.80 -1.89 -7.60
CA ALA A 90 0.41 -1.60 -6.83
C ALA A 90 1.49 -2.68 -6.99
N LEU A 91 1.11 -3.95 -7.19
CA LEU A 91 2.02 -5.03 -7.60
C LEU A 91 2.61 -4.76 -8.98
N ALA A 92 1.77 -4.43 -9.96
CA ALA A 92 2.22 -4.15 -11.32
C ALA A 92 3.22 -3.00 -11.36
N VAL A 93 2.95 -1.90 -10.64
CA VAL A 93 3.89 -0.77 -10.49
C VAL A 93 5.18 -1.23 -9.84
N THR A 94 5.11 -1.95 -8.71
CA THR A 94 6.31 -2.46 -8.02
C THR A 94 7.16 -3.30 -8.95
N TYR A 95 6.54 -4.24 -9.68
CA TYR A 95 7.23 -5.15 -10.59
C TYR A 95 7.88 -4.40 -11.74
N VAL A 96 7.11 -3.62 -12.50
CA VAL A 96 7.60 -2.89 -13.68
C VAL A 96 8.73 -1.95 -13.30
N THR A 97 8.58 -1.16 -12.24
CA THR A 97 9.61 -0.24 -11.78
C THR A 97 10.86 -0.98 -11.31
N SER A 98 10.72 -2.03 -10.51
CA SER A 98 11.88 -2.79 -10.01
C SER A 98 12.68 -3.41 -11.16
N VAL A 99 11.99 -4.04 -12.11
CA VAL A 99 12.63 -4.68 -13.28
C VAL A 99 13.26 -3.64 -14.21
N SER A 100 12.66 -2.45 -14.34
CA SER A 100 13.18 -1.39 -15.21
C SER A 100 14.37 -0.64 -14.59
N VAL A 101 14.40 -0.50 -13.27
CA VAL A 101 15.48 0.20 -12.54
C VAL A 101 16.74 -0.67 -12.44
N LEU A 102 16.61 -2.00 -12.31
CA LEU A 102 17.76 -2.87 -12.11
C LEU A 102 18.82 -2.78 -13.24
N PRO A 103 18.47 -2.77 -14.55
CA PRO A 103 19.44 -2.55 -15.62
C PRO A 103 20.20 -1.23 -15.51
N LEU A 104 19.53 -0.15 -15.06
CA LEU A 104 20.17 1.15 -14.85
C LEU A 104 21.20 1.07 -13.72
N LEU A 105 20.85 0.42 -12.61
CA LEU A 105 21.78 0.19 -11.50
C LEU A 105 22.94 -0.73 -11.92
N ASN A 106 22.69 -1.74 -12.75
CA ASN A 106 23.74 -2.61 -13.27
C ASN A 106 24.74 -1.85 -14.14
N ARG A 107 24.29 -0.83 -14.88
CA ARG A 107 25.15 0.02 -15.71
C ARG A 107 25.95 1.03 -14.89
N HIS A 108 25.30 1.72 -13.95
CA HIS A 108 25.91 2.87 -13.24
C HIS A 108 26.54 2.51 -11.89
N LEU A 109 26.19 1.37 -11.30
CA LEU A 109 26.67 0.92 -9.99
C LEU A 109 27.20 -0.52 -10.09
N ALA A 110 27.95 -0.83 -11.15
CA ALA A 110 28.47 -2.17 -11.40
C ALA A 110 29.34 -2.69 -10.24
N ASP A 111 30.08 -1.79 -9.57
CA ASP A 111 30.97 -2.09 -8.45
C ASP A 111 30.21 -2.41 -7.15
N VAL A 112 28.93 -2.05 -7.07
CA VAL A 112 28.07 -2.37 -5.93
C VAL A 112 27.60 -3.83 -6.05
N SER A 113 27.49 -4.54 -4.93
CA SER A 113 27.04 -5.93 -4.94
C SER A 113 25.66 -6.08 -5.61
N LEU A 114 25.47 -7.20 -6.32
CA LEU A 114 24.19 -7.50 -6.99
C LEU A 114 23.02 -7.49 -5.99
N PHE A 115 23.26 -7.96 -4.76
CA PHE A 115 22.28 -7.91 -3.67
C PHE A 115 21.78 -6.49 -3.40
N PHE A 116 22.69 -5.52 -3.23
CA PHE A 116 22.31 -4.13 -2.96
C PHE A 116 21.60 -3.50 -4.16
N ARG A 117 22.08 -3.75 -5.38
CA ARG A 117 21.40 -3.27 -6.61
C ARG A 117 19.97 -3.77 -6.72
N GLN A 118 19.76 -5.08 -6.55
CA GLN A 118 18.43 -5.67 -6.57
C GLN A 118 17.54 -5.15 -5.44
N THR A 119 18.10 -5.00 -4.24
CA THR A 119 17.36 -4.47 -3.08
C THR A 119 16.94 -3.02 -3.32
N PHE A 120 17.83 -2.18 -3.84
CA PHE A 120 17.52 -0.79 -4.17
C PHE A 120 16.48 -0.67 -5.29
N ALA A 121 16.60 -1.49 -6.34
CA ALA A 121 15.60 -1.56 -7.40
C ALA A 121 14.21 -1.93 -6.83
N HIS A 122 14.15 -2.94 -5.96
CA HIS A 122 12.91 -3.36 -5.33
C HIS A 122 12.31 -2.28 -4.42
N VAL A 123 13.12 -1.65 -3.57
CA VAL A 123 12.68 -0.54 -2.69
C VAL A 123 12.18 0.64 -3.50
N THR A 124 12.82 0.96 -4.63
CA THR A 124 12.37 2.02 -5.55
C THR A 124 10.99 1.68 -6.13
N GLY A 125 10.78 0.42 -6.54
CA GLY A 125 9.47 -0.06 -7.00
C GLY A 125 8.40 0.02 -5.91
N MET A 126 8.72 -0.41 -4.69
CA MET A 126 7.82 -0.30 -3.54
C MET A 126 7.47 1.16 -3.22
N GLY A 127 8.46 2.05 -3.26
CA GLY A 127 8.28 3.48 -3.03
C GLY A 127 7.36 4.11 -4.08
N LEU A 128 7.58 3.82 -5.37
CA LEU A 128 6.72 4.33 -6.43
C LEU A 128 5.30 3.77 -6.33
N SER A 129 5.16 2.49 -6.01
CA SER A 129 3.87 1.84 -5.78
C SER A 129 3.10 2.48 -4.61
N PHE A 130 3.78 2.78 -3.51
CA PHE A 130 3.21 3.52 -2.39
C PHE A 130 2.70 4.90 -2.82
N LEU A 131 3.49 5.63 -3.62
CA LEU A 131 3.06 6.91 -4.17
C LEU A 131 1.87 6.75 -5.12
N THR A 132 1.85 5.75 -6.01
CA THR A 132 0.71 5.47 -6.90
C THR A 132 -0.53 5.13 -6.11
N ASN A 133 -0.41 4.38 -5.01
CA ASN A 133 -1.53 4.07 -4.14
C ASN A 133 -2.06 5.35 -3.45
N PHE A 134 -1.16 6.16 -2.89
CA PHE A 134 -1.52 7.44 -2.26
C PHE A 134 -2.17 8.42 -3.25
N PHE A 135 -1.55 8.66 -4.41
CA PHE A 135 -2.06 9.55 -5.45
C PHE A 135 -3.27 8.99 -6.17
N GLY A 136 -3.38 7.67 -6.33
CA GLY A 136 -4.56 6.99 -6.86
C GLY A 136 -5.76 7.27 -5.97
N HIS A 137 -5.61 7.11 -4.65
CA HIS A 137 -6.62 7.54 -3.71
C HIS A 137 -6.83 9.05 -3.74
N LYS A 138 -5.77 9.87 -3.88
CA LYS A 138 -5.91 11.34 -3.95
C LYS A 138 -6.68 11.81 -5.20
N LEU A 139 -6.40 11.26 -6.38
CA LEU A 139 -7.01 11.66 -7.66
C LEU A 139 -8.43 11.12 -7.82
N PHE A 140 -8.67 9.86 -7.46
CA PHE A 140 -10.01 9.25 -7.58
C PHE A 140 -10.94 9.64 -6.43
N THR A 141 -10.43 9.94 -5.23
CA THR A 141 -11.27 10.24 -4.05
C THR A 141 -11.52 11.75 -3.87
N PHE A 142 -10.58 12.63 -4.24
CA PHE A 142 -10.77 14.08 -4.03
C PHE A 142 -11.46 14.82 -5.17
N LYS A 143 -11.60 14.23 -6.37
CA LYS A 143 -12.46 14.80 -7.42
C LYS A 143 -13.95 14.44 -7.27
N SER A 144 -14.29 13.42 -6.48
CA SER A 144 -15.67 12.88 -6.39
C SER A 144 -16.40 13.16 -5.06
N THR A 145 -15.80 13.86 -4.10
CA THR A 145 -16.39 14.04 -2.75
C THR A 145 -16.84 15.47 -2.41
N GLY A 146 -16.85 16.40 -3.37
CA GLY A 146 -17.31 17.79 -3.14
C GLY A 146 -16.49 18.58 -2.10
N PHE A 147 -15.33 18.06 -1.66
CA PHE A 147 -14.46 18.74 -0.70
C PHE A 147 -13.90 20.05 -1.27
N TYR A 148 -13.69 20.12 -2.59
CA TYR A 148 -13.24 21.32 -3.29
C TYR A 148 -14.26 22.47 -3.22
N GLU A 149 -15.57 22.18 -3.21
CA GLU A 149 -16.60 23.23 -3.10
C GLU A 149 -16.68 23.82 -1.69
N ARG A 150 -16.47 22.99 -0.66
CA ARG A 150 -16.49 23.45 0.75
C ARG A 150 -15.32 24.37 1.12
N VAL A 151 -14.19 24.25 0.44
CA VAL A 151 -13.02 25.13 0.66
C VAL A 151 -13.17 26.45 -0.09
N ARG A 152 -13.92 26.49 -1.20
CA ARG A 152 -14.15 27.72 -1.99
C ARG A 152 -15.27 28.61 -1.44
N GLN A 153 -16.18 28.08 -0.61
CA GLN A 153 -17.26 28.87 0.03
C GLN A 153 -16.83 29.65 1.29
N LYS A 154 -15.53 29.66 1.63
CA LYS A 154 -14.99 30.44 2.76
C LYS A 154 -14.04 31.57 2.34
N GLN A 155 -14.12 31.99 1.08
CA GLN A 155 -13.60 33.30 0.66
C GLN A 155 -14.77 34.25 0.42
#